data_AF-A0AAV1QIL2-F1
#
_entry.id   AF-A0AAV1QIL2-F1
#
_cell.length_a   1.000
_cell.length_b   1.000
_cell.length_c   1.000
_cell.angle_alpha   90.00
_cell.angle_beta   90.00
_cell.angle_gamma   90.00
#
_symmetry.space_group_name_H-M   'P 1'
#
loop_
_entity.id
_entity.type
_entity.pdbx_description
1 polymer ?
#
loop_
_entity_poly.entity_id
_entity_poly.type
_entity_poly.pdbx_seq_one_letter_code
_entity_poly.pdbx_strand_id
1 'polypeptide(L)'
;ENSSPVSHLNIPQLVGMADGSVLVKTFDWQKHLTPHFRRLPQMKSYQHFSFDTKRPGVVLAKTHCDAEPIEYQLLRNGADLPSVDSLPVLAPPGLTIDRQAYLYEKIRPFCADEARDITCPAPK
;
A
#
# COMPACT_ATOMS: atom_id res chain seq x y z
N GLU A 1 22.65 16.50 -24.79
CA GLU A 1 21.76 17.00 -23.72
C GLU A 1 21.26 15.79 -22.93
N ASN A 2 21.67 15.64 -21.67
CA ASN A 2 21.17 14.60 -20.77
C ASN A 2 20.94 15.28 -19.42
N SER A 3 19.71 15.72 -19.17
CA SER A 3 19.30 16.26 -17.88
C SER A 3 18.04 15.55 -17.43
N SER A 4 18.22 14.34 -16.87
CA SER A 4 17.26 13.78 -15.94
C SER A 4 17.95 13.71 -14.59
N PRO A 5 17.41 14.33 -13.53
CA PRO A 5 17.97 14.17 -12.20
C PRO A 5 17.76 12.71 -11.78
N VAL A 6 18.85 11.97 -11.56
CA VAL A 6 18.80 10.65 -10.94
C VAL A 6 18.44 10.85 -9.47
N SER A 7 17.14 10.97 -9.21
CA SER A 7 16.62 10.95 -7.84
C SER A 7 16.75 9.52 -7.31
N HIS A 8 17.73 9.28 -6.44
CA HIS A 8 17.90 8.01 -5.72
C HIS A 8 16.73 7.72 -4.74
N LEU A 9 15.67 8.53 -4.74
CA LEU A 9 14.53 8.39 -3.84
C LEU A 9 13.59 7.26 -4.26
N ASN A 10 13.48 6.98 -5.57
CA ASN A 10 12.56 5.97 -6.10
C ASN A 10 13.35 4.82 -6.73
N ILE A 11 13.73 3.85 -5.91
CA ILE A 11 14.37 2.61 -6.36
C ILE A 11 13.26 1.60 -6.69
N PRO A 12 13.09 1.18 -7.96
CA PRO A 12 12.11 0.16 -8.31
C PRO A 12 12.48 -1.17 -7.64
N GLN A 13 11.48 -1.85 -7.09
CA GLN A 13 11.63 -3.19 -6.52
C GLN A 13 10.74 -4.18 -7.25
N LEU A 14 11.29 -5.37 -7.51
CA LEU A 14 10.53 -6.47 -8.08
C LEU A 14 9.56 -7.01 -7.03
N VAL A 15 8.26 -7.01 -7.34
CA VAL A 15 7.20 -7.42 -6.40
C VAL A 15 6.76 -8.87 -6.58
N GLY A 16 7.03 -9.47 -7.73
CA GLY A 16 6.70 -10.85 -8.05
C GLY A 16 7.37 -11.34 -9.32
N MET A 17 7.32 -12.65 -9.54
CA MET A 17 7.91 -13.37 -10.66
C MET A 17 6.84 -13.85 -11.65
N ALA A 18 7.26 -14.18 -12.87
CA ALA A 18 6.37 -14.68 -13.93
C ALA A 18 5.72 -16.04 -13.62
N ASP A 19 6.31 -16.83 -12.71
CA ASP A 19 5.75 -18.10 -12.22
C ASP A 19 4.67 -17.92 -11.13
N GLY A 20 4.36 -16.67 -10.76
CA GLY A 20 3.39 -16.33 -9.72
C GLY A 20 4.01 -16.17 -8.32
N SER A 21 5.32 -16.37 -8.15
CA SER A 21 5.99 -16.17 -6.86
C SER A 21 5.91 -14.71 -6.42
N VAL A 22 5.50 -14.46 -5.18
CA VAL A 22 5.40 -13.12 -4.58
C VAL A 22 6.66 -12.81 -3.79
N LEU A 23 7.37 -11.74 -4.16
CA LEU A 23 8.57 -11.28 -3.45
C LEU A 23 8.22 -10.26 -2.36
N VAL A 24 7.28 -9.36 -2.66
CA VAL A 24 6.80 -8.34 -1.72
C VAL A 24 5.41 -8.74 -1.24
N LYS A 25 5.36 -9.27 -0.01
CA LYS A 25 4.11 -9.71 0.62
C LYS A 25 3.20 -8.50 0.87
N THR A 26 1.95 -8.64 0.44
CA THR A 26 0.88 -7.66 0.72
C THR A 26 -0.10 -8.26 1.71
N PHE A 27 -0.64 -7.44 2.61
CA PHE A 27 -1.56 -7.88 3.67
C PHE A 27 -2.79 -6.97 3.72
N ASP A 28 -3.92 -7.52 4.17
CA ASP A 28 -5.14 -6.74 4.42
C ASP A 28 -5.06 -6.03 5.79
N TRP A 29 -4.26 -4.97 5.84
CA TRP A 29 -4.09 -4.15 7.04
C TRP A 29 -5.40 -3.53 7.51
N GLN A 30 -6.30 -3.19 6.59
CA GLN A 30 -7.57 -2.58 6.96
C GLN A 30 -8.45 -3.57 7.73
N LYS A 31 -8.63 -4.79 7.21
CA LYS A 31 -9.38 -5.84 7.89
C LYS A 31 -8.71 -6.22 9.21
N HIS A 32 -7.38 -6.27 9.24
CA HIS A 32 -6.64 -6.62 10.44
C HIS A 32 -6.72 -5.56 11.55
N LEU A 33 -6.58 -4.28 11.22
CA LEU A 33 -6.50 -3.21 12.22
C LEU A 33 -7.89 -2.71 12.67
N THR A 34 -8.94 -2.90 11.86
CA THR A 34 -10.31 -2.43 12.17
C THR A 34 -10.85 -2.91 13.53
N PRO A 35 -10.65 -4.17 13.96
CA PRO A 35 -11.08 -4.65 15.27
C PRO A 35 -10.37 -3.97 16.44
N HIS A 36 -9.14 -3.50 16.27
CA HIS A 36 -8.31 -2.93 17.35
C HIS A 36 -8.41 -1.40 17.42
N PHE A 37 -8.65 -0.74 16.28
CA PHE A 37 -8.60 0.72 16.16
C PHE A 37 -9.95 1.36 15.84
N ARG A 38 -10.11 2.60 16.33
CA ARG A 38 -11.17 3.54 15.99
C ARG A 38 -10.72 4.39 14.81
N ARG A 39 -11.66 4.79 13.96
CA ARG A 39 -11.37 5.72 12.86
C ARG A 39 -11.18 7.11 13.42
N LEU A 40 -10.09 7.78 13.03
CA LEU A 40 -9.93 9.21 13.32
C LEU A 40 -10.91 10.01 12.44
N PRO A 41 -11.90 10.71 13.01
CA PRO A 41 -12.81 11.54 12.23
C PRO A 41 -12.04 12.67 11.55
N GLN A 42 -12.51 13.10 10.38
CA GLN A 42 -11.95 14.26 9.68
C GLN A 42 -10.43 14.17 9.47
N MET A 43 -9.83 12.98 9.31
CA MET A 43 -8.38 12.79 9.22
C MET A 43 -7.67 13.76 8.25
N LYS A 44 -8.33 14.16 7.15
CA LYS A 44 -7.80 15.09 6.14
C LYS A 44 -7.75 16.56 6.58
N SER A 45 -8.44 16.95 7.66
CA SER A 45 -8.39 18.32 8.20
C SER A 45 -7.18 18.57 9.11
N TYR A 46 -6.50 17.51 9.53
CA TYR A 46 -5.30 17.56 10.36
C TYR A 46 -4.03 17.50 9.51
N GLN A 47 -3.02 18.28 9.88
CA GLN A 47 -1.72 18.36 9.21
C GLN A 47 -0.61 17.70 10.02
N HIS A 48 -0.74 17.69 11.35
CA HIS A 48 0.27 17.13 12.24
C HIS A 48 -0.34 16.09 13.17
N PHE A 49 0.34 14.96 13.28
CA PHE A 49 0.01 13.86 14.19
C PHE A 49 1.23 13.56 15.06
N SER A 50 1.04 13.47 16.37
CA SER A 50 2.08 13.03 17.29
C SER A 50 1.59 11.91 18.19
N PHE A 51 2.53 11.03 18.53
CA PHE A 51 2.32 9.84 19.35
C PHE A 51 3.35 9.86 20.48
N ASP A 52 2.93 9.35 21.65
CA ASP A 52 3.79 9.27 22.83
C ASP A 52 3.80 7.84 23.36
N THR A 53 5.00 7.32 23.61
CA THR A 53 5.24 6.03 24.27
C THR A 53 4.52 5.89 25.62
N LYS A 54 4.30 7.00 26.35
CA LYS A 54 3.59 7.01 27.64
C LYS A 54 2.08 6.86 27.49
N ARG A 55 1.55 7.10 26.29
CA ARG A 55 0.10 7.08 25.98
C ARG A 55 -0.16 6.26 24.71
N PRO A 56 0.10 4.95 24.74
CA PRO A 56 -0.09 4.09 23.58
C PRO A 56 -1.55 4.13 23.11
N GLY A 57 -1.73 4.20 21.79
CA GLY A 57 -3.06 4.25 21.18
C GLY A 57 -3.76 5.60 21.22
N VAL A 58 -3.11 6.65 21.73
CA VAL A 58 -3.58 8.02 21.64
C VAL A 58 -2.80 8.76 20.56
N VAL A 59 -3.51 9.53 19.74
CA VAL A 59 -2.91 10.50 18.83
C VAL A 59 -3.28 11.91 19.26
N LEU A 60 -2.31 12.81 19.21
CA LEU A 60 -2.57 14.25 19.24
C LEU A 60 -2.56 14.75 17.80
N ALA A 61 -3.67 15.35 17.35
CA ALA A 61 -3.85 15.84 16.00
C ALA A 61 -4.01 17.36 15.99
N LYS A 62 -3.34 18.04 15.06
CA LYS A 62 -3.42 19.51 14.87
C LYS A 62 -3.81 19.85 13.44
N THR A 63 -4.64 20.88 13.28
CA THR A 63 -5.08 21.35 11.94
C THR A 63 -4.01 22.18 11.21
N HIS A 64 -3.08 22.78 11.95
CA HIS A 64 -1.88 23.49 11.47
C HIS A 64 -0.85 23.56 12.62
N CYS A 65 0.37 24.05 12.37
CA CYS A 65 1.48 23.97 13.33
C CYS A 65 1.16 24.61 14.70
N ASP A 66 0.51 25.77 14.69
CA ASP A 66 0.22 26.58 15.88
C ASP A 66 -1.13 26.24 16.54
N ALA A 67 -1.89 25.31 15.95
CA ALA A 67 -3.16 24.89 16.53
C ALA A 67 -2.93 24.15 17.85
N GLU A 68 -3.89 24.30 18.76
CA GLU A 68 -3.98 23.44 19.94
C GLU A 68 -4.21 21.98 19.52
N PRO A 69 -3.47 21.02 20.10
CA PRO A 69 -3.63 19.61 19.78
C PRO A 69 -4.97 19.08 20.30
N ILE A 70 -5.67 18.37 19.43
CA ILE A 70 -6.86 17.61 19.79
C ILE A 70 -6.43 16.17 20.06
N GLU A 71 -6.77 15.68 21.24
CA GLU A 71 -6.49 14.30 21.63
C GLU A 71 -7.57 13.34 21.09
N TYR A 72 -7.11 12.22 20.54
CA TYR A 72 -8.01 11.16 20.09
C TYR A 72 -7.50 9.77 20.46
N GLN A 73 -8.35 9.01 21.14
CA GLN A 73 -8.10 7.60 21.47
C GLN A 73 -8.35 6.73 20.22
N LEU A 74 -7.28 6.25 19.59
CA LEU A 74 -7.32 5.34 18.46
C LEU A 74 -7.50 3.88 18.89
N LEU A 75 -6.75 3.38 19.87
CA LEU A 75 -6.92 1.99 20.32
C LEU A 75 -8.25 1.85 21.05
N ARG A 76 -8.99 0.78 20.74
CA ARG A 76 -10.22 0.43 21.46
C ARG A 76 -9.93 -0.11 22.85
N ASN A 77 -8.87 -0.90 22.98
CA ASN A 77 -8.36 -1.46 24.22
C ASN A 77 -6.83 -1.38 24.22
N GLY A 78 -6.24 -0.76 25.24
CA GLY A 78 -4.79 -0.57 25.34
C GLY A 78 -4.00 -1.85 25.62
N ALA A 79 -4.66 -2.90 26.12
CA ALA A 79 -4.04 -4.21 26.37
C ALA A 79 -4.10 -5.16 25.16
N ASP A 80 -4.86 -4.81 24.13
CA ASP A 80 -5.10 -5.64 22.95
C ASP A 80 -4.42 -5.02 21.72
N LEU A 81 -3.13 -5.36 21.54
CA LEU A 81 -2.33 -4.91 20.42
C LEU A 81 -2.40 -5.92 19.26
N PRO A 82 -2.60 -5.46 18.02
CA PRO A 82 -2.62 -6.36 16.87
C PRO A 82 -1.28 -7.05 16.67
N SER A 83 -1.31 -8.38 16.54
CA SER A 83 -0.13 -9.18 16.18
C SER A 83 0.10 -9.15 14.68
N VAL A 84 1.35 -8.92 14.27
CA VAL A 84 1.76 -8.87 12.85
C VAL A 84 2.19 -10.25 12.32
N ASP A 85 2.54 -11.18 13.20
CA ASP A 85 3.21 -12.44 12.82
C ASP A 85 2.30 -13.43 12.08
N SER A 86 0.97 -13.27 12.16
CA SER A 86 -0.01 -14.23 11.65
C SER A 86 -0.89 -13.70 10.51
N LEU A 87 -0.46 -12.64 9.82
CA LEU A 87 -1.26 -12.08 8.73
C LEU A 87 -1.20 -12.94 7.46
N PRO A 88 -2.36 -13.36 6.90
CA PRO A 88 -2.35 -14.08 5.63
C PRO A 88 -1.88 -13.16 4.50
N VAL A 89 -0.94 -13.63 3.70
CA VAL A 89 -0.48 -12.92 2.51
C VAL A 89 -1.61 -12.88 1.50
N LEU A 90 -1.94 -11.69 0.99
CA LEU A 90 -2.90 -11.53 -0.07
C LEU A 90 -2.29 -11.98 -1.40
N ALA A 91 -2.97 -12.90 -2.06
CA ALA A 91 -2.67 -13.25 -3.44
C ALA A 91 -3.05 -12.06 -4.35
N PRO A 92 -2.20 -11.70 -5.33
CA PRO A 92 -2.57 -10.69 -6.31
C PRO A 92 -3.80 -11.18 -7.10
N PRO A 93 -4.82 -10.34 -7.32
CA PRO A 93 -6.06 -10.74 -7.99
C PRO A 93 -5.88 -11.09 -9.48
N GLY A 94 -4.68 -10.86 -10.03
CA GLY A 94 -4.43 -10.99 -11.46
C GLY A 94 -4.99 -9.83 -12.28
N LEU A 95 -4.90 -9.95 -13.60
CA LEU A 95 -5.45 -8.98 -14.54
C LEU A 95 -6.87 -9.38 -14.93
N THR A 96 -7.76 -8.39 -15.03
CA THR A 96 -9.09 -8.60 -15.60
C THR A 96 -9.00 -8.98 -17.07
N ILE A 97 -10.03 -9.65 -17.61
CA ILE A 97 -10.06 -10.05 -19.02
C ILE A 97 -9.90 -8.85 -19.95
N ASP A 98 -10.56 -7.73 -19.65
CA ASP A 98 -10.45 -6.49 -20.42
C ASP A 98 -9.02 -5.94 -20.42
N ARG A 99 -8.33 -6.05 -19.28
CA ARG A 99 -6.94 -5.60 -19.17
C ARG A 99 -6.00 -6.53 -19.93
N GLN A 100 -6.23 -7.85 -19.87
CA GLN A 100 -5.48 -8.81 -20.67
C GLN A 100 -5.68 -8.55 -22.19
N ALA A 101 -6.92 -8.34 -22.63
CA ALA A 101 -7.24 -8.03 -24.03
C ALA A 101 -6.57 -6.72 -24.49
N TYR A 102 -6.64 -5.68 -23.66
CA TYR A 102 -5.95 -4.42 -23.94
C TYR A 102 -4.43 -4.62 -24.10
N LEU A 103 -3.79 -5.37 -23.21
CA LEU A 103 -2.36 -5.64 -23.30
C LEU A 103 -2.02 -6.43 -24.58
N TYR A 104 -2.81 -7.44 -24.90
CA TYR A 104 -2.61 -8.27 -26.08
C TYR A 104 -2.79 -7.48 -27.40
N GLU A 105 -3.85 -6.68 -27.51
CA GLU A 105 -4.17 -5.98 -28.76
C GLU A 105 -3.39 -4.68 -28.94
N LYS A 106 -3.15 -3.94 -27.85
CA LYS A 106 -2.63 -2.56 -27.91
C LYS A 106 -1.18 -2.45 -27.51
N ILE A 107 -0.69 -3.29 -26.61
CA ILE A 107 0.67 -3.18 -26.06
C ILE A 107 1.63 -4.18 -26.69
N ARG A 108 1.17 -5.39 -26.98
CA ARG A 108 1.99 -6.50 -27.53
C ARG A 108 2.88 -6.12 -28.72
N PRO A 109 2.46 -5.32 -29.72
CA PRO A 109 3.33 -4.95 -30.85
C PRO A 109 4.59 -4.18 -30.42
N PHE A 110 4.56 -3.53 -29.26
CA PHE A 110 5.67 -2.75 -28.72
C PHE A 110 6.59 -3.56 -27.79
N CYS A 111 6.23 -4.80 -27.45
CA CYS A 111 7.09 -5.69 -26.68
C CYS A 111 8.16 -6.31 -27.57
N ALA A 112 9.34 -6.58 -27.00
CA ALA A 112 10.39 -7.40 -27.62
C ALA A 112 9.85 -8.80 -27.91
N ASP A 113 10.28 -9.40 -29.03
CA ASP A 113 9.75 -10.68 -29.52
C ASP A 113 9.85 -11.79 -28.45
N GLU A 114 10.94 -11.80 -27.68
CA GLU A 114 11.23 -12.79 -26.63
C GLU A 114 10.33 -12.62 -25.39
N ALA A 115 9.74 -11.44 -25.21
CA ALA A 115 8.97 -11.07 -24.01
C ALA A 115 7.46 -10.94 -24.27
N ARG A 116 7.01 -10.99 -25.53
CA ARG A 116 5.60 -10.79 -25.92
C ARG A 116 4.65 -11.77 -25.23
N ASP A 117 5.01 -13.06 -25.19
CA ASP A 117 4.17 -14.10 -24.58
C ASP A 117 4.25 -14.17 -23.06
N ILE A 118 5.22 -13.46 -22.47
CA ILE A 118 5.36 -13.35 -21.01
C ILE A 118 4.59 -12.12 -20.52
N THR A 119 4.76 -10.98 -21.20
CA THR A 119 4.21 -9.68 -20.76
C THR A 119 2.79 -9.44 -21.27
N CYS A 120 2.48 -9.88 -22.49
CA CYS A 120 1.19 -9.64 -23.16
C CYS A 120 0.66 -10.92 -23.83
N PRO A 121 0.45 -12.02 -23.08
CA PRO A 121 -0.10 -13.27 -23.63
C PRO A 121 -1.55 -13.10 -24.10
N ALA A 122 -2.03 -14.09 -24.87
CA ALA A 122 -3.45 -14.15 -25.23
C ALA A 122 -4.34 -14.20 -23.97
N PRO A 123 -5.47 -13.47 -23.94
CA PRO A 123 -6.39 -13.45 -22.80
C PRO A 123 -6.94 -14.84 -22.47
N LYS A 124 -7.14 -15.14 -21.17
CA LYS A 124 -7.67 -16.42 -20.66
C LYS A 124 -8.88 -16.24 -19.75
#